data_AF-A0A3C1FI64-F1
#
_entry.id   AF-A0A3C1FI64-F1
#
_cell.length_a   1.000
_cell.length_b   1.000
_cell.length_c   1.000
_cell.angle_alpha   90.00
_cell.angle_beta   90.00
_cell.angle_gamma   90.00
#
_symmetry.space_group_name_H-M   'P 1'
#
loop_
_entity.id
_entity.type
_entity.pdbx_description
1 polymer ?
#
loop_
_entity_poly.entity_id
_entity_poly.type
_entity_poly.pdbx_seq_one_letter_code
_entity_poly.pdbx_strand_id
1 'polypeptide(L)' 'MLKHTPNEVTERSALRINPAKTCQPIGAMYAALGIHRCLPYSHGSQGCCSYHRSHLTRHFKEPVMAATSSFTEG' A
#
# COMPACT_ATOMS: atom_id res chain seq x y z
N MET A 1 11.27 -10.71 20.74
CA MET A 1 10.51 -10.03 19.67
C MET A 1 9.06 -9.90 20.13
N LEU A 2 8.33 -8.84 19.77
CA LEU A 2 6.93 -8.64 20.20
C LEU A 2 6.68 -8.66 21.72
N LYS A 3 7.64 -8.17 22.53
CA LYS A 3 7.61 -8.20 24.01
C LYS A 3 6.41 -7.49 24.65
N HIS A 4 5.69 -6.66 23.89
CA HIS A 4 4.54 -5.87 24.36
C HIS A 4 3.19 -6.46 23.93
N THR A 5 3.16 -7.70 23.43
CA THR A 5 1.90 -8.42 23.20
C THR A 5 1.59 -9.23 24.47
N PRO A 6 0.62 -8.81 25.30
CA PRO A 6 0.31 -9.51 26.56
C PRO A 6 -0.34 -10.88 26.29
N ASN A 7 -0.21 -11.79 27.26
CA ASN A 7 -0.90 -13.10 27.21
C ASN A 7 -2.41 -12.96 27.48
N GLU A 8 -2.82 -11.94 28.22
CA GLU A 8 -4.22 -11.63 28.49
C GLU A 8 -4.87 -10.98 27.26
N VAL A 9 -5.92 -11.62 26.75
CA VAL A 9 -6.65 -11.15 25.56
C VAL A 9 -7.69 -10.12 25.99
N THR A 10 -7.59 -8.91 25.43
CA THR A 10 -8.61 -7.86 25.57
C THR A 10 -9.24 -7.55 24.22
N GLU A 11 -10.57 -7.46 24.20
CA GLU A 11 -11.32 -7.10 23.00
C GLU A 11 -11.08 -5.63 22.64
N ARG A 12 -10.59 -5.39 21.42
CA ARG A 12 -10.28 -4.05 20.91
C ARG A 12 -11.31 -3.62 19.88
N SER A 13 -12.04 -2.54 20.14
CA SER A 13 -13.06 -2.00 19.23
C SER A 13 -12.50 -1.03 18.19
N ALA A 14 -11.52 -0.20 18.55
CA ALA A 14 -10.98 0.87 17.68
C ALA A 14 -9.52 0.65 17.23
N LEU A 15 -8.63 0.22 18.13
CA LEU A 15 -7.20 0.13 17.86
C LEU A 15 -6.87 -1.06 16.94
N ARG A 16 -6.20 -0.79 15.82
CA ARG A 16 -5.68 -1.79 14.87
C ARG A 16 -4.17 -1.92 15.03
N ILE A 17 -3.67 -3.15 15.18
CA ILE A 17 -2.26 -3.48 15.38
C ILE A 17 -1.93 -4.62 14.43
N ASN A 18 -0.77 -4.56 13.76
CA ASN A 18 -0.30 -5.57 12.79
C ASN A 18 -1.41 -6.00 11.82
N PRO A 19 -1.98 -5.06 11.03
CA PRO A 19 -3.14 -5.34 10.21
C PRO A 19 -2.86 -6.45 9.19
N ALA A 20 -3.76 -7.43 9.10
CA ALA A 20 -3.74 -8.47 8.08
C ALA A 20 -4.38 -8.00 6.75
N LYS A 21 -4.31 -6.71 6.47
CA LYS A 21 -4.80 -6.08 5.24
C LYS A 21 -4.03 -4.80 4.97
N THR A 22 -4.03 -4.39 3.71
CA THR A 22 -3.57 -3.06 3.27
C THR A 22 -4.73 -2.34 2.55
N CYS A 23 -4.51 -1.11 2.10
CA CYS A 23 -5.52 -0.29 1.44
C CYS A 23 -5.73 -0.68 -0.04
N GLN A 24 -6.83 -0.22 -0.62
CA GLN A 24 -7.29 -0.60 -1.96
C GLN A 24 -6.33 -0.28 -3.14
N PRO A 25 -5.64 0.88 -3.19
CA PRO A 25 -4.97 1.30 -4.43
C PRO A 25 -3.81 0.42 -4.89
N ILE A 26 -3.17 -0.34 -3.99
CA ILE A 26 -2.13 -1.30 -4.40
C ILE A 26 -2.71 -2.46 -5.23
N GLY A 27 -3.93 -2.91 -4.90
CA GLY A 27 -4.63 -3.93 -5.68
C GLY A 27 -5.03 -3.40 -7.06
N ALA A 28 -5.51 -2.16 -7.13
CA ALA A 28 -5.81 -1.50 -8.40
C ALA A 28 -4.55 -1.30 -9.27
N MET A 29 -3.42 -0.92 -8.66
CA MET A 29 -2.13 -0.82 -9.34
C MET A 29 -1.69 -2.19 -9.90
N TYR A 30 -1.79 -3.25 -9.11
CA TYR A 30 -1.47 -4.61 -9.56
C TYR A 30 -2.35 -5.04 -10.74
N ALA A 31 -3.66 -4.78 -10.68
CA ALA A 31 -4.58 -5.08 -11.79
C ALA A 31 -4.23 -4.29 -13.06
N ALA A 32 -3.93 -2.99 -12.95
CA ALA A 32 -3.57 -2.14 -14.09
C ALA A 32 -2.26 -2.58 -14.76
N LEU A 33 -1.28 -3.07 -13.99
CA LEU A 33 -0.03 -3.64 -14.54
C LEU A 33 -0.26 -4.90 -15.39
N GLY A 34 -1.41 -5.57 -15.23
CA GLY A 34 -1.81 -6.70 -16.08
C GLY A 34 -2.28 -6.28 -17.48
N ILE A 35 -2.51 -4.99 -17.73
CA ILE A 35 -2.94 -4.48 -19.04
C ILE A 35 -1.70 -4.14 -19.88
N HIS A 36 -1.59 -4.74 -21.07
CA HIS A 36 -0.45 -4.51 -21.96
C HIS A 36 -0.30 -3.02 -22.32
N ARG A 37 0.92 -2.47 -22.13
CA ARG A 37 1.26 -1.05 -22.31
C ARG A 37 0.43 -0.08 -21.45
N CYS A 38 -0.01 -0.50 -20.27
CA CYS A 38 -0.63 0.39 -19.29
C CYS A 38 0.41 1.01 -18.34
N LEU A 39 0.26 2.30 -18.05
CA LEU A 39 0.93 2.97 -16.94
C LEU A 39 -0.11 3.28 -15.85
N PRO A 40 -0.11 2.56 -14.72
CA PRO A 40 -1.00 2.86 -13.61
C PRO A 40 -0.87 4.31 -13.14
N TYR A 41 -1.98 4.96 -12.84
CA TYR A 41 -2.01 6.36 -12.40
C TYR A 41 -2.69 6.47 -11.03
N SER A 42 -1.94 6.94 -10.03
CA SER A 42 -2.40 7.15 -8.65
C SER A 42 -2.89 8.58 -8.48
N HIS A 43 -4.19 8.80 -8.48
CA HIS A 43 -4.74 10.14 -8.22
C HIS A 43 -4.72 10.45 -6.72
N GLY A 44 -3.93 11.44 -6.31
CA GLY A 44 -3.80 11.88 -4.92
C GLY A 44 -2.38 12.33 -4.56
N SER A 45 -2.08 12.37 -3.26
CA SER A 45 -0.73 12.69 -2.76
C SER A 45 0.26 11.60 -3.15
N GLN A 46 1.47 12.02 -3.52
CA GLN A 46 2.53 11.15 -4.05
C GLN A 46 3.01 10.07 -3.09
N GLY A 47 2.79 10.23 -1.77
CA GLY A 47 3.15 9.23 -0.76
C GLY A 47 2.47 7.88 -1.01
N CYS A 48 1.20 7.88 -1.42
CA CYS A 48 0.45 6.67 -1.77
C CYS A 48 1.16 5.90 -2.91
N CYS A 49 1.46 6.59 -4.01
CA CYS A 49 2.11 5.98 -5.17
C CYS A 49 3.48 5.37 -4.79
N SER A 50 4.28 6.07 -3.99
CA SER A 50 5.60 5.60 -3.54
C SER A 50 5.50 4.32 -2.68
N TYR A 51 4.61 4.27 -1.69
CA TYR A 51 4.44 3.09 -0.84
C TYR A 51 3.94 1.88 -1.62
N HIS A 52 2.96 2.06 -2.51
CA HIS A 52 2.38 0.95 -3.27
C HIS A 52 3.39 0.36 -4.26
N ARG A 53 4.12 1.19 -5.02
CA ARG A 53 5.21 0.75 -5.90
C ARG A 53 6.29 0.00 -5.11
N SER A 54 6.73 0.57 -3.99
CA SER A 54 7.76 -0.03 -3.14
C SER A 54 7.34 -1.39 -2.58
N HIS A 55 6.08 -1.56 -2.18
CA HIS A 55 5.58 -2.83 -1.67
C HIS A 55 5.60 -3.92 -2.75
N LEU A 56 5.09 -3.62 -3.94
CA LEU A 56 5.07 -4.57 -5.06
C LEU A 56 6.51 -4.91 -5.53
N THR A 57 7.41 -3.92 -5.64
CA THR A 57 8.82 -4.17 -5.96
C THR A 57 9.52 -5.05 -4.92
N ARG A 58 9.25 -4.86 -3.63
CA ARG A 58 9.84 -5.72 -2.58
C ARG A 58 9.35 -7.16 -2.65
N HIS A 59 8.08 -7.35 -2.99
CA HIS A 59 7.45 -8.67 -3.08
C HIS A 59 7.92 -9.44 -4.32
N PHE A 60 7.85 -8.83 -5.50
CA PHE A 60 8.16 -9.49 -6.77
C PHE A 60 9.63 -9.39 -7.19
N LYS A 61 10.43 -8.54 -6.54
CA LYS A 61 11.82 -8.21 -6.94
C LYS A 61 11.95 -7.59 -8.34
N GLU A 62 10.85 -7.02 -8.84
CA GLU A 62 10.77 -6.39 -10.17
C GLU A 62 10.49 -4.87 -10.06
N PRO A 63 10.89 -4.07 -11.06
CA PRO A 63 10.54 -2.66 -11.10
C PRO A 63 9.03 -2.47 -11.31
N VAL A 64 8.42 -1.60 -10.51
CA VAL A 64 7.00 -1.26 -10.60
C VAL A 64 6.83 0.20 -10.95
N MET A 65 6.22 0.45 -12.12
CA MET A 65 6.02 1.79 -12.67
C MET A 65 4.59 2.27 -12.44
N ALA A 66 4.44 3.50 -11.96
CA ALA A 66 3.17 4.21 -11.87
C ALA A 66 3.41 5.73 -11.78
N ALA A 67 2.49 6.51 -12.32
CA ALA A 67 2.46 7.97 -12.20
C ALA A 67 1.50 8.42 -11.09
N THR A 68 1.55 9.69 -10.67
CA THR A 68 0.68 10.22 -9.61
C THR A 68 0.40 11.71 -9.84
N SER A 69 -0.73 12.21 -9.33
CA SER A 69 -1.09 13.64 -9.45
C SER A 69 -0.31 14.57 -8.53
N SER A 70 0.41 14.03 -7.55
CA SER A 70 1.24 14.78 -6.59
C SER A 70 0.52 15.95 -5.94
N PHE A 71 -0.61 15.68 -5.27
CA PHE A 71 -1.35 16.72 -4.55
C PHE A 71 -0.46 17.47 -3.55
N THR A 72 -0.57 18.79 -3.58
CA THR A 72 -0.05 19.75 -2.60
C THR A 72 -1.21 20.44 -1.89
N GLU A 73 -0.92 21.20 -0.82
CA GLU A 73 -1.97 21.89 -0.04
C GLU A 73 -2.68 22.99 -0.84
N GLY A 74 -1.94 23.70 -1.70
CA GLY A 74 -2.43 24.86 -2.45
C GLY A 74 -1.85 26.17 -1.91
#